data_AF-A0A537NYU7-F1
#
_entry.id   AF-A0A537NYU7-F1
#
_cell.length_a   1.000
_cell.length_b   1.000
_cell.length_c   1.000
_cell.angle_alpha   90.00
_cell.angle_beta   90.00
_cell.angle_gamma   90.00
#
_symmetry.space_group_name_H-M   'P 1'
#
loop_
_entity.id
_entity.type
_entity.pdbx_description
1 polymer ?
#
loop_
_entity_poly.entity_id
_entity_poly.type
_entity_poly.pdbx_seq_one_letter_code
_entity_poly.pdbx_strand_id
1 'polypeptide(L)'
;MPIMAADAQAEQKLDALREQLKSFGRDPAKFGIEGWLRMHSQDPQGWAAAAHGWRRLGADMVMLYPMYRISNFDGHIETLRRFKEVASG
;
A
#
# COMPACT_ATOMS: atom_id res chain seq x y z
N MET A 1 0.04 -7.06 6.77
CA MET A 1 0.64 -5.84 6.18
C MET A 1 1.77 -6.24 5.23
N PRO A 2 1.49 -6.43 3.93
CA PRO A 2 2.51 -6.72 2.92
C PRO A 2 3.42 -5.51 2.67
N ILE A 3 4.74 -5.73 2.71
CA ILE A 3 5.77 -4.75 2.30
C ILE A 3 6.38 -5.24 0.99
N MET A 4 5.63 -5.10 -0.11
CA MET A 4 6.02 -5.55 -1.45
C MET A 4 5.25 -4.78 -2.53
N ALA A 5 5.62 -4.93 -3.79
CA ALA A 5 4.88 -4.34 -4.91
C ALA A 5 3.53 -5.04 -5.13
N ALA A 6 2.54 -4.32 -5.65
CA ALA A 6 1.23 -4.87 -6.01
C ALA A 6 1.27 -5.60 -7.37
N ASP A 7 2.10 -6.63 -7.44
CA ASP A 7 2.35 -7.45 -8.64
C ASP A 7 1.72 -8.85 -8.52
N ALA A 8 2.05 -9.74 -9.46
CA ALA A 8 1.54 -11.11 -9.49
C ALA A 8 1.90 -11.91 -8.23
N GLN A 9 3.04 -11.62 -7.59
CA GLN A 9 3.42 -12.30 -6.35
C GLN A 9 2.54 -11.83 -5.18
N ALA A 10 2.22 -10.54 -5.11
CA ALA A 10 1.28 -10.03 -4.12
C ALA A 10 -0.13 -10.62 -4.33
N GLU A 11 -0.60 -10.70 -5.58
CA GLU A 11 -1.88 -11.30 -5.92
C GLU A 11 -1.97 -12.76 -5.45
N GLN A 12 -0.97 -13.58 -5.77
CA GLN A 12 -0.92 -14.98 -5.32
C GLN A 12 -0.94 -15.10 -3.79
N LYS A 13 -0.23 -14.22 -3.07
CA LYS A 13 -0.20 -14.23 -1.60
C LYS A 13 -1.54 -13.81 -0.99
N LEU A 14 -2.23 -12.84 -1.61
CA LEU A 14 -3.55 -12.42 -1.17
C LEU A 14 -4.59 -13.51 -1.41
N ASP A 15 -4.50 -14.26 -2.51
CA ASP A 15 -5.39 -15.39 -2.76
C ASP A 15 -5.17 -16.50 -1.72
N ALA A 16 -3.92 -16.85 -1.42
CA ALA A 16 -3.61 -17.79 -0.35
C ALA A 16 -4.15 -17.31 1.01
N LEU A 17 -4.05 -16.02 1.32
CA LEU A 17 -4.61 -15.44 2.55
C LEU A 17 -6.14 -15.56 2.56
N ARG A 18 -6.82 -15.23 1.46
CA ARG A 18 -8.29 -15.32 1.35
C ARG A 18 -8.78 -16.75 1.55
N GLU A 19 -8.13 -17.72 0.93
CA GLU A 19 -8.47 -19.14 1.12
C GLU A 19 -8.23 -19.60 2.55
N GLN A 20 -7.14 -19.17 3.18
CA GLN A 20 -6.88 -19.45 4.59
C GLN A 20 -7.93 -18.81 5.52
N LEU A 21 -8.41 -17.60 5.21
CA LEU A 21 -9.48 -16.98 6.00
C LEU A 21 -10.78 -17.77 5.88
N LYS A 22 -11.16 -18.16 4.67
CA LYS A 22 -12.36 -18.96 4.40
C LYS A 22 -12.31 -20.32 5.09
N SER A 23 -11.16 -21.01 5.08
CA SER A 23 -11.02 -22.34 5.69
C SER A 23 -11.24 -22.34 7.21
N PHE A 24 -11.03 -21.19 7.86
CA PHE A 24 -11.32 -20.96 9.28
C PHE A 24 -12.68 -20.26 9.51
N GLY A 25 -13.55 -20.20 8.50
CA GLY A 25 -14.89 -19.59 8.61
C GLY A 25 -14.88 -18.07 8.78
N ARG A 26 -13.77 -17.39 8.44
CA ARG A 26 -13.68 -15.92 8.49
C ARG A 26 -14.08 -15.32 7.15
N ASP A 27 -14.79 -14.20 7.19
CA ASP A 27 -15.10 -13.39 6.02
C ASP A 27 -13.86 -12.59 5.59
N PRO A 28 -13.29 -12.84 4.39
CA PRO A 28 -12.12 -12.10 3.91
C PRO A 28 -12.38 -10.61 3.76
N ALA A 29 -13.61 -10.19 3.47
CA ALA A 29 -13.96 -8.77 3.30
C ALA A 29 -13.90 -7.97 4.62
N LYS A 30 -13.91 -8.64 5.77
CA LYS A 30 -13.83 -8.01 7.10
C LYS A 30 -12.41 -8.01 7.68
N PHE A 31 -11.43 -8.59 6.99
CA PHE A 31 -10.08 -8.75 7.53
C PHE A 31 -9.28 -7.45 7.49
N GLY A 32 -9.45 -6.64 6.45
CA GLY A 32 -8.67 -5.43 6.23
C GLY A 32 -7.27 -5.73 5.66
N ILE A 33 -6.88 -5.05 4.59
CA ILE A 33 -5.55 -5.14 3.99
C ILE A 33 -4.90 -3.76 3.94
N GLU A 34 -3.76 -3.63 4.61
CA GLU A 34 -2.91 -2.44 4.59
C GLU A 34 -1.61 -2.73 3.81
N GLY A 35 -1.45 -2.11 2.64
CA GLY A 35 -0.26 -2.22 1.80
C GLY A 35 0.79 -1.18 2.15
N TRP A 36 2.05 -1.59 2.35
CA TRP A 36 3.16 -0.69 2.66
C TRP A 36 3.97 -0.38 1.39
N LEU A 37 3.93 0.88 0.99
CA LEU A 37 4.61 1.38 -0.20
C LEU A 37 6.06 1.76 0.16
N ARG A 38 6.96 0.78 0.09
CA ARG A 38 8.40 1.01 0.27
C ARG A 38 8.95 1.79 -0.94
N MET A 39 9.25 3.07 -0.73
CA MET A 39 9.66 4.00 -1.81
C MET A 39 11.06 4.52 -1.59
N HIS A 40 11.89 4.54 -2.64
CA HIS A 40 13.30 4.96 -2.56
C HIS A 40 13.57 6.36 -3.13
N SER A 41 12.55 7.02 -3.65
CA SER A 41 12.63 8.38 -4.19
C SER A 41 11.33 9.14 -3.93
N GLN A 42 11.43 10.47 -4.00
CA GLN A 42 10.27 11.36 -3.96
C GLN A 42 9.59 11.40 -5.34
N ASP A 43 8.89 10.32 -5.68
CA ASP A 43 8.22 10.13 -6.98
C ASP A 43 6.68 10.03 -6.80
N PRO A 44 5.94 11.15 -6.95
CA PRO A 44 4.49 11.16 -6.81
C PRO A 44 3.76 10.26 -7.82
N GLN A 45 4.29 10.08 -9.04
CA GLN A 45 3.67 9.22 -10.04
C GLN A 45 3.84 7.75 -9.67
N GLY A 46 5.03 7.37 -9.20
CA GLY A 46 5.29 6.04 -8.63
C GLY A 46 4.41 5.74 -7.41
N TRP A 47 4.18 6.72 -6.55
CA TRP A 47 3.26 6.58 -5.41
C TRP A 47 1.82 6.33 -5.87
N ALA A 48 1.32 7.11 -6.83
CA ALA A 48 -0.02 6.95 -7.39
C ALA A 48 -0.20 5.57 -8.01
N ALA A 49 0.77 5.14 -8.83
CA ALA A 49 0.74 3.84 -9.49
C ALA A 49 0.72 2.68 -8.47
N ALA A 50 1.55 2.77 -7.42
CA ALA A 50 1.60 1.76 -6.39
C ALA A 50 0.32 1.72 -5.52
N ALA A 51 -0.23 2.89 -5.16
CA ALA A 51 -1.49 3.00 -4.45
C ALA A 51 -2.65 2.41 -5.27
N HIS A 52 -2.72 2.75 -6.56
CA HIS A 52 -3.72 2.19 -7.48
C HIS A 52 -3.57 0.67 -7.63
N GLY A 53 -2.33 0.16 -7.72
CA GLY A 53 -2.06 -1.28 -7.75
C GLY A 53 -2.65 -2.00 -6.53
N TRP A 54 -2.39 -1.49 -5.33
CA TRP A 54 -2.95 -2.06 -4.10
C TRP A 54 -4.48 -1.92 -4.00
N ARG A 55 -5.04 -0.80 -4.48
CA ARG A 55 -6.50 -0.61 -4.57
C ARG A 55 -7.14 -1.69 -5.46
N ARG A 56 -6.55 -1.98 -6.63
CA ARG A 56 -7.01 -3.05 -7.53
C ARG A 56 -6.96 -4.43 -6.88
N LEU A 57 -5.98 -4.67 -6.02
CA LEU A 57 -5.86 -5.93 -5.26
C LEU A 57 -6.79 -6.00 -4.04
N GLY A 58 -7.58 -4.95 -3.76
CA GLY A 58 -8.53 -4.90 -2.66
C GLY A 58 -7.92 -4.48 -1.32
N ALA A 59 -6.86 -3.66 -1.33
CA ALA A 59 -6.38 -3.02 -0.10
C ALA A 59 -7.34 -1.93 0.38
N ASP A 60 -7.60 -1.92 1.68
CA ASP A 60 -8.41 -0.91 2.36
C ASP A 60 -7.60 0.35 2.67
N MET A 61 -6.30 0.20 2.86
CA MET A 61 -5.38 1.28 3.17
C MET A 61 -4.02 1.04 2.52
N VAL A 62 -3.34 2.15 2.21
CA VAL A 62 -1.92 2.15 1.87
C VAL A 62 -1.15 3.11 2.76
N MET A 63 0.05 2.71 3.17
CA MET A 63 0.98 3.54 3.92
C MET A 63 2.19 3.86 3.04
N LEU A 64 2.56 5.14 2.94
CA LEU A 64 3.86 5.51 2.38
C LEU A 64 4.98 5.16 3.37
N TYR A 65 5.93 4.34 2.94
CA TYR A 65 7.12 4.01 3.69
C TYR A 65 8.37 4.53 2.96
N PRO A 66 8.76 5.81 3.19
CA PRO A 66 9.87 6.44 2.49
C PRO A 66 11.21 5.94 3.04
N MET A 67 12.06 5.45 2.14
CA MET A 67 13.44 5.00 2.41
C MET A 67 14.49 6.04 1.97
N TYR A 68 14.04 7.24 1.60
CA TYR A 68 14.90 8.37 1.20
C TYR A 68 14.93 9.43 2.30
N ARG A 69 15.98 10.25 2.30
CA ARG A 69 16.17 11.31 3.29
C ARG A 69 15.15 12.42 3.10
N ILE A 70 14.54 12.85 4.19
CA ILE A 70 13.75 14.08 4.30
C ILE A 70 14.47 14.97 5.30
N SER A 71 14.81 16.19 4.89
CA SER A 71 15.82 17.00 5.60
C SER A 71 15.32 17.71 6.85
N ASN A 72 14.01 17.91 6.99
CA ASN A 72 13.40 18.62 8.11
C ASN A 72 11.94 18.19 8.33
N PHE A 73 11.36 18.62 9.45
CA PHE A 73 9.99 18.27 9.85
C PHE A 73 8.94 18.73 8.82
N ASP A 74 9.07 19.95 8.30
CA ASP A 74 8.12 20.47 7.30
C ASP A 74 8.11 19.62 6.01
N GLY A 75 9.28 19.11 5.61
CA GLY A 75 9.42 18.18 4.49
C GLY A 75 8.68 16.87 4.72
N HIS A 76 8.60 16.39 5.98
CA HIS A 76 7.81 15.19 6.30
C HIS A 76 6.32 15.48 6.13
N ILE A 77 5.84 16.62 6.66
CA ILE A 77 4.43 17.02 6.51
C ILE A 77 4.06 17.20 5.04
N GLU A 78 4.91 17.88 4.27
CA GLU A 78 4.69 18.11 2.84
C GLU A 78 4.68 16.81 2.03
N THR A 79 5.58 15.88 2.36
CA THR A 79 5.59 14.54 1.75
C THR A 79 4.26 13.81 1.98
N LEU A 80 3.74 13.85 3.21
CA LEU A 80 2.46 13.21 3.54
C LEU A 80 1.27 13.88 2.85
N ARG A 81 1.27 15.21 2.72
CA ARG A 81 0.23 15.94 1.97
C ARG A 81 0.20 15.51 0.50
N ARG A 82 1.36 15.56 -0.17
CA ARG A 82 1.47 15.15 -1.58
C ARG A 82 1.10 13.69 -1.79
N PHE A 83 1.52 12.81 -0.87
CA PHE A 83 1.13 11.41 -0.93
C PHE A 83 -0.39 11.24 -0.85
N LYS A 84 -1.05 11.93 0.10
CA LYS A 84 -2.51 11.91 0.21
C LYS A 84 -3.19 12.38 -1.07
N GLU A 85 -2.70 13.46 -1.70
CA GLU A 85 -3.23 13.99 -2.96
C GLU A 85 -3.18 12.94 -4.07
N VAL A 86 -2.02 12.31 -4.29
CA VAL A 86 -1.85 11.36 -5.39
C VAL A 86 -2.40 9.96 -5.12
N ALA A 87 -2.51 9.55 -3.85
CA ALA A 87 -3.06 8.25 -3.46
C ALA A 87 -4.60 8.25 -3.34
N SER A 88 -5.23 9.43 -3.25
CA SER A 88 -6.70 9.56 -3.22
C SER A 88 -7.33 9.75 -4.59
N GLY A 89 -6.54 10.10 -5.61
CA GLY A 89 -6.96 10.06 -7.02
C GLY A 89 -7.29 8.64 -7.47
#